data_AF-A0A969JFB6-F1
#
_entry.id   AF-A0A969JFB6-F1
#
_cell.length_a   1.000
_cell.length_b   1.000
_cell.length_c   1.000
_cell.angle_alpha   90.00
_cell.angle_beta   90.00
_cell.angle_gamma   90.00
#
_symmetry.space_group_name_H-M   'P 1'
#
loop_
_entity.id
_entity.type
_entity.pdbx_description
1 polymer ?
#
loop_
_entity_poly.entity_id
_entity_poly.type
_entity_poly.pdbx_seq_one_letter_code
_entity_poly.pdbx_strand_id
1 'polypeptide(L)' 'MQPLKAIVIDDEELSRKNVEQLIKTFCPDVDIVERFDSALKAVDFCAKTTLMWRF' A
#
# COMPACT_ATOMS: atom_id res chain seq x y z
N MET A 1 16.26 11.08 1.01
CA MET A 1 15.21 10.72 0.02
C MET A 1 13.90 10.59 0.78
N GLN A 2 12.77 11.05 0.25
CA GLN A 2 11.48 10.74 0.88
C GLN A 2 11.06 9.33 0.46
N PRO A 3 10.58 8.48 1.39
CA PRO A 3 10.20 7.11 1.06
C PRO A 3 9.00 7.09 0.12
N LEU A 4 9.01 6.16 -0.83
CA LEU A 4 7.89 5.90 -1.73
C LEU A 4 6.75 5.29 -0.91
N LYS A 5 5.55 5.85 -1.02
CA LYS A 5 4.37 5.32 -0.34
C LYS A 5 3.72 4.25 -1.22
N ALA A 6 3.41 3.11 -0.65
CA ALA A 6 2.77 2.00 -1.32
C ALA A 6 1.53 1.53 -0.57
N ILE A 7 0.59 0.94 -1.31
CA ILE A 7 -0.51 0.15 -0.76
C ILE A 7 -0.41 -1.26 -1.31
N VAL A 8 -0.86 -2.26 -0.54
CA VAL A 8 -0.90 -3.66 -0.99
C VAL A 8 -2.34 -4.09 -1.14
N ILE A 9 -2.69 -4.68 -2.29
CA ILE A 9 -4.05 -5.11 -2.63
C ILE A 9 -4.00 -6.57 -3.05
N ASP A 10 -4.65 -7.43 -2.27
CA ASP A 10 -4.76 -8.86 -2.56
C ASP A 10 -5.92 -9.44 -1.74
N ASP A 11 -6.79 -10.21 -2.36
CA ASP A 11 -7.98 -10.81 -1.73
C ASP A 11 -7.63 -11.98 -0.82
N GLU A 12 -6.41 -12.54 -0.93
CA GLU A 12 -5.88 -13.53 -0.01
C GLU A 12 -5.01 -12.90 1.09
N GLU A 13 -5.37 -13.15 2.35
CA GLU A 13 -4.66 -12.60 3.50
C GLU A 13 -3.18 -13.02 3.57
N LEU A 14 -2.90 -14.29 3.25
CA LEU A 14 -1.53 -14.82 3.32
C LEU A 14 -0.64 -14.18 2.24
N SER A 15 -1.16 -14.05 1.02
CA SER A 15 -0.48 -13.41 -0.10
C SER A 15 -0.16 -11.94 0.21
N ARG A 16 -1.11 -11.20 0.77
CA ARG A 16 -0.90 -9.81 1.22
C ARG A 16 0.21 -9.68 2.27
N LYS A 17 0.25 -10.57 3.27
CA LYS A 17 1.31 -10.60 4.29
C LYS A 17 2.67 -10.96 3.70
N ASN A 18 2.72 -11.91 2.76
CA ASN A 18 3.96 -12.31 2.10
C ASN A 18 4.56 -11.15 1.30
N VAL A 19 3.75 -10.44 0.52
CA VAL A 19 4.20 -9.26 -0.24
C VAL A 19 4.70 -8.17 0.69
N GLU A 20 4.02 -7.91 1.80
CA GLU A 20 4.48 -6.96 2.81
C GLU A 20 5.86 -7.32 3.37
N GLN A 21 6.09 -8.60 3.69
CA GLN A 21 7.39 -9.06 4.19
C GLN A 21 8.50 -8.91 3.13
N LEU A 22 8.19 -9.23 1.86
CA LEU A 22 9.13 -9.07 0.75
C LEU A 22 9.52 -7.59 0.57
N ILE A 23 8.55 -6.68 0.56
CA ILE A 23 8.81 -5.24 0.44
C ILE A 23 9.65 -4.75 1.62
N LYS A 24 9.31 -5.12 2.86
CA LYS A 24 10.10 -4.75 4.05
C LYS A 24 11.55 -5.26 3.99
N THR A 25 11.75 -6.44 3.41
CA THR A 25 13.07 -7.08 3.34
C THR A 25 13.94 -6.49 2.22
N PHE A 26 13.35 -6.24 1.06
CA PHE A 26 14.10 -5.93 -0.16
C PHE A 26 13.98 -4.47 -0.64
N CYS A 27 13.01 -3.71 -0.11
CA CYS A 27 12.71 -2.35 -0.54
C CYS A 27 12.67 -1.38 0.68
N PRO A 28 13.81 -1.02 1.28
CA PRO A 28 13.87 -0.21 2.49
C PRO A 28 13.34 1.22 2.33
N ASP A 29 13.30 1.73 1.10
CA ASP A 29 12.79 3.07 0.77
C ASP A 29 11.27 3.09 0.48
N VAL A 30 10.57 1.96 0.66
CA VAL A 30 9.12 1.85 0.43
C VAL A 30 8.38 1.72 1.76
N ASP A 31 7.45 2.64 2.01
CA ASP A 31 6.57 2.65 3.17
C ASP A 31 5.17 2.16 2.79
N ILE A 32 4.74 1.04 3.36
CA ILE A 32 3.40 0.49 3.13
C ILE A 32 2.41 1.18 4.06
N VAL A 33 1.61 2.08 3.49
CA VAL A 33 0.69 2.93 4.25
C VAL A 33 -0.66 2.28 4.49
N GLU A 34 -1.11 1.35 3.63
CA GLU A 34 -2.39 0.66 3.81
C GLU A 34 -2.49 -0.67 3.06
N ARG A 35 -3.44 -1.53 3.47
CA ARG A 35 -3.67 -2.88 2.94
C ARG A 35 -5.14 -3.10 2.63
N PHE A 36 -5.45 -3.65 1.47
CA PHE A 36 -6.82 -3.92 1.03
C PHE A 36 -7.00 -5.35 0.56
N ASP A 37 -8.19 -5.89 0.82
CA ASP A 37 -8.67 -7.16 0.29
C ASP A 37 -9.39 -7.02 -1.07
N SER A 38 -9.50 -5.79 -1.57
CA SER A 38 -10.28 -5.49 -2.76
C SER A 38 -9.83 -4.17 -3.39
N ALA A 39 -9.82 -4.15 -4.72
CA ALA A 39 -9.45 -2.95 -5.48
C ALA A 39 -10.43 -1.79 -5.22
N LEU A 40 -11.71 -2.07 -4.98
CA LEU A 40 -12.71 -1.04 -4.70
C LEU A 40 -12.36 -0.22 -3.46
N LYS A 41 -12.04 -0.87 -2.34
CA LYS A 41 -11.63 -0.18 -1.10
C LYS A 41 -10.35 0.61 -1.28
N ALA A 42 -9.42 0.09 -2.08
CA ALA A 42 -8.16 0.76 -2.39
C ALA A 42 -8.39 2.04 -3.21
N VAL A 43 -9.26 1.99 -4.22
CA VAL A 43 -9.64 3.16 -5.03
C VAL A 43 -10.34 4.21 -4.17
N ASP A 44 -11.28 3.80 -3.31
CA ASP A 44 -11.97 4.71 -2.38
C ASP A 44 -10.98 5.40 -1.43
N PHE A 45 -10.00 4.64 -0.91
CA PHE A 45 -8.92 5.18 -0.10
C PHE A 45 -8.10 6.19 -0.90
N CYS A 46 -7.61 5.83 -2.09
CA CYS A 46 -6.81 6.73 -2.93
C CYS A 46 -7.58 8.01 -3.29
N ALA A 47 -8.85 7.92 -3.67
CA ALA A 47 -9.67 9.08 -4.03
C ALA A 47 -9.86 10.05 -2.86
N LYS A 48 -10.10 9.54 -1.64
CA LYS A 48 -10.17 10.36 -0.42
C LYS A 48 -8.83 10.96 -0.05
N THR A 49 -7.77 10.22 -0.34
CA THR A 49 -6.41 10.52 0.09
C THR A 49 -5.74 11.52 -0.84
N THR A 50 -6.06 11.57 -2.14
CA THR A 50 -5.59 12.60 -3.09
C THR A 50 -5.94 14.03 -2.65
N LEU A 51 -7.00 14.21 -1.84
CA LEU A 51 -7.31 15.51 -1.22
C LEU A 51 -6.32 15.92 -0.10
N MET A 52 -5.58 14.96 0.49
CA MET A 52 -4.57 15.20 1.53
C MET A 52 -3.13 15.32 1.00
N TRP A 53 -2.81 14.74 -0.17
CA TRP A 53 -1.46 14.79 -0.78
C TRP A 53 -1.35 15.82 -1.91
N ARG A 54 -1.91 17.02 -1.71
CA ARG A 54 -1.62 18.15 -2.62
C ARG A 54 -0.15 18.51 -2.49
N PHE A 55 0.62 18.18 -3.53
CA PHE A 55 1.97 18.70 -3.77
C PHE A 55 1.95 20.20 -4.04
#